data_AF-A0A816HFP8-F1
#
_entry.id   AF-A0A816HFP8-F1
#
_cell.length_a   1.000
_cell.length_b   1.000
_cell.length_c   1.000
_cell.angle_alpha   90.00
_cell.angle_beta   90.00
_cell.angle_gamma   90.00
#
_symmetry.space_group_name_H-M   'P 1'
#
loop_
_entity.id
_entity.type
_entity.pdbx_description
1 polymer ?
#
loop_
_entity_poly.entity_id
_entity_poly.type
_entity_poly.pdbx_seq_one_letter_code
_entity_poly.pdbx_strand_id
1 'polypeptide(L)'
;MDEMLDCCREYYKDDLQELNKIEEFRSTYKKEKAIYWYTKPTFVSKLINKALRSEDFRALYACRAYIADLSEQLHDEYEQYKQLLIDCEQPLNQWTVYHGRAMSQDEIDLLCSRKGHLISLNGFLSTSQKREVAEFYAKEVMFIIQTTFDLSHGCFAHVAPMSYFSQEDEVLFDLASVFRILDIKYDRKTHKWYIYLVTTDDGTNVVQAYIDSVDIEASETNADFIFARLLSQMGEYKLAHDYLSKLSQMISNEHDSRDTALVHYYQGLILYRE
;
A
#
# COMPACT_ATOMS: atom_id res chain seq x y z
N MET A 1 8.25 2.43 13.98
CA MET A 1 6.87 2.60 14.49
C MET A 1 6.71 3.87 15.31
N ASP A 2 7.64 4.19 16.22
CA ASP A 2 7.57 5.42 17.02
C ASP A 2 7.49 6.70 16.18
N GLU A 3 8.29 6.79 15.11
CA GLU A 3 8.26 7.92 14.17
C GLU A 3 6.84 8.18 13.60
N MET A 4 6.14 7.12 13.17
CA MET A 4 4.74 7.21 12.73
C MET A 4 3.84 7.81 13.81
N LEU A 5 3.97 7.31 15.04
CA LEU A 5 3.10 7.70 16.15
C LEU A 5 3.36 9.14 16.61
N ASP A 6 4.61 9.59 16.58
CA ASP A 6 4.96 10.96 16.94
C ASP A 6 4.44 11.95 15.89
N CYS A 7 4.53 11.62 14.59
CA CYS A 7 3.89 12.40 13.53
C CYS A 7 2.37 12.49 13.72
N CYS A 8 1.72 11.37 14.07
CA CYS A 8 0.28 11.35 14.35
C CYS A 8 -0.10 12.21 15.55
N ARG A 9 0.65 12.14 16.65
CA ARG A 9 0.37 12.95 17.85
C ARG A 9 0.43 14.44 17.55
N GLU A 10 1.40 14.90 16.77
CA GLU A 10 1.49 16.31 16.39
C GLU A 10 0.32 16.72 15.48
N TYR A 11 -0.07 15.87 14.52
CA TYR A 11 -1.20 16.14 13.62
C TYR A 11 -2.54 16.18 14.36
N TYR A 12 -2.75 15.29 15.34
CA TYR A 12 -3.98 15.15 16.11
C TYR A 12 -3.91 15.80 17.50
N LYS A 13 -2.97 16.74 17.74
CA LYS A 13 -2.74 17.33 19.06
C LYS A 13 -3.97 17.96 19.72
N ASP A 14 -4.92 18.43 18.90
CA ASP A 14 -6.17 19.06 19.34
C ASP A 14 -7.37 18.10 19.33
N ASP A 15 -7.17 16.83 18.94
CA ASP A 15 -8.20 15.78 18.89
C ASP A 15 -7.95 14.70 19.95
N LEU A 16 -8.52 14.91 21.14
CA LEU A 16 -8.40 13.97 22.27
C LEU A 16 -8.88 12.55 21.94
N GLN A 17 -9.83 12.39 21.02
CA GLN A 17 -10.33 11.06 20.67
C GLN A 17 -9.31 10.30 19.83
N GLU A 18 -8.71 10.94 18.83
CA GLU A 18 -7.65 10.32 18.04
C GLU A 18 -6.36 10.12 18.86
N LEU A 19 -6.01 11.04 19.77
CA LEU A 19 -4.89 10.83 20.71
C LEU A 19 -5.06 9.58 21.56
N ASN A 20 -6.26 9.33 22.11
CA ASN A 20 -6.52 8.10 22.86
C ASN A 20 -6.37 6.83 22.02
N LYS A 21 -6.79 6.88 20.74
CA LYS A 21 -6.59 5.76 19.80
C LYS A 21 -5.12 5.54 19.47
N ILE A 22 -4.32 6.60 19.41
CA ILE A 22 -2.86 6.52 19.20
C ILE A 22 -2.19 5.81 20.39
N GLU A 23 -2.57 6.14 21.63
CA GLU A 23 -2.04 5.45 22.82
C GLU A 23 -2.51 4.00 22.93
N GLU A 24 -3.76 3.72 22.56
CA GLU A 24 -4.28 2.35 22.47
C GLU A 24 -3.46 1.54 21.47
N PHE A 25 -3.23 2.08 20.26
CA PHE A 25 -2.38 1.45 19.25
C PHE A 25 -0.98 1.19 19.80
N ARG A 26 -0.32 2.22 20.36
CA ARG A 26 1.05 2.12 20.88
C ARG A 26 1.20 1.00 21.92
N SER A 27 0.22 0.83 22.80
CA SER A 27 0.29 -0.12 23.91
C SER A 27 -0.14 -1.55 23.56
N THR A 28 -0.91 -1.73 22.50
CA THR A 28 -1.55 -3.02 22.20
C THR A 28 -1.24 -3.58 20.81
N TYR A 29 -0.61 -2.79 19.94
CA TYR A 29 -0.25 -3.22 18.59
C TYR A 29 0.72 -4.41 18.61
N LYS A 30 0.48 -5.34 17.70
CA LYS A 30 1.35 -6.45 17.32
C LYS A 30 1.22 -6.66 15.82
N LYS A 31 2.26 -7.18 15.17
CA LYS A 31 2.27 -7.37 13.71
C LYS A 31 1.15 -8.29 13.22
N GLU A 32 0.77 -9.29 14.01
CA GLU A 32 -0.35 -10.21 13.68
C GLU A 32 -1.73 -9.54 13.79
N LYS A 33 -1.79 -8.27 14.20
CA LYS A 33 -3.01 -7.45 14.24
C LYS A 33 -2.96 -6.28 13.26
N ALA A 34 -2.05 -6.28 12.29
CA ALA A 34 -1.96 -5.22 11.30
C ALA A 34 -3.30 -5.02 10.56
N ILE A 35 -3.90 -6.08 10.03
CA ILE A 35 -5.21 -6.06 9.36
C ILE A 35 -6.31 -5.49 10.27
N TYR A 36 -6.37 -5.94 11.53
CA TYR A 36 -7.35 -5.45 12.50
C TYR A 36 -7.24 -3.94 12.71
N TRP A 37 -6.01 -3.42 12.88
CA TRP A 37 -5.78 -1.99 13.09
C TRP A 37 -6.03 -1.15 11.85
N TYR A 38 -5.80 -1.72 10.67
CA TYR A 38 -6.04 -1.04 9.40
C TYR A 38 -7.55 -0.86 9.17
N THR A 39 -8.34 -1.91 9.40
CA THR A 39 -9.79 -1.93 9.19
C THR A 39 -10.57 -1.20 10.30
N LYS A 40 -9.99 -1.06 11.51
CA LYS A 40 -10.59 -0.29 12.61
C LYS A 40 -10.68 1.21 12.27
N PRO A 41 -11.77 1.92 12.62
CA PRO A 41 -11.96 3.34 12.33
C PRO A 41 -11.07 4.25 13.19
N THR A 42 -9.78 4.25 12.90
CA THR A 42 -8.71 4.97 13.61
C THR A 42 -7.90 5.86 12.66
N PHE A 43 -6.87 6.51 13.19
CA PHE A 43 -5.88 7.25 12.41
C PHE A 43 -5.11 6.39 11.40
N VAL A 44 -4.98 5.08 11.63
CA VAL A 44 -4.04 4.21 10.89
C VAL A 44 -4.36 4.15 9.38
N SER A 45 -5.55 3.68 9.01
CA SER A 45 -5.94 3.63 7.59
C SER A 45 -6.07 5.01 6.96
N LYS A 46 -6.47 6.03 7.74
CA LYS A 46 -6.53 7.42 7.25
C LYS A 46 -5.14 7.94 6.88
N LEU A 47 -4.16 7.72 7.75
CA LEU A 47 -2.78 8.15 7.57
C LEU A 47 -2.14 7.46 6.36
N ILE A 48 -2.23 6.13 6.32
CA ILE A 48 -1.59 5.32 5.27
C ILE A 48 -2.20 5.64 3.92
N ASN A 49 -3.52 5.62 3.79
CA ASN A 49 -4.17 5.95 2.52
C ASN A 49 -3.99 7.40 2.11
N LYS A 50 -3.81 8.33 3.07
CA LYS A 50 -3.48 9.72 2.74
C LYS A 50 -2.06 9.80 2.18
N ALA A 51 -1.08 9.23 2.88
CA ALA A 51 0.32 9.23 2.48
C ALA A 51 0.52 8.60 1.09
N LEU A 52 -0.17 7.49 0.81
CA LEU A 52 -0.13 6.80 -0.48
C LEU A 52 -0.77 7.61 -1.60
N ARG A 53 -1.91 8.26 -1.35
CA ARG A 53 -2.60 9.08 -2.37
C ARG A 53 -1.92 10.42 -2.65
N SER A 54 -1.23 10.99 -1.67
CA SER A 54 -0.50 12.25 -1.82
C SER A 54 0.97 12.06 -2.19
N GLU A 55 1.43 10.82 -2.34
CA GLU A 55 2.83 10.48 -2.60
C GLU A 55 3.78 11.15 -1.59
N ASP A 56 3.34 11.25 -0.32
CA ASP A 56 4.15 11.89 0.74
C ASP A 56 5.22 10.90 1.21
N PHE A 57 6.38 10.94 0.58
CA PHE A 57 7.49 10.03 0.87
C PHE A 57 7.95 10.08 2.32
N ARG A 58 7.86 11.23 2.99
CA ARG A 58 8.23 11.34 4.42
C ARG A 58 7.22 10.59 5.28
N ALA A 59 5.93 10.77 5.02
CA ALA A 59 4.88 10.05 5.72
C ALA A 59 4.95 8.53 5.44
N LEU A 60 5.19 8.13 4.19
CA LEU A 60 5.36 6.73 3.81
C LEU A 60 6.56 6.10 4.51
N TYR A 61 7.69 6.79 4.54
CA TYR A 61 8.86 6.32 5.28
C TYR A 61 8.55 6.17 6.77
N ALA A 62 7.91 7.15 7.42
CA ALA A 62 7.50 7.01 8.82
C ALA A 62 6.57 5.80 9.05
N CYS A 63 5.68 5.51 8.10
CA CYS A 63 4.74 4.38 8.14
C CYS A 63 5.35 3.04 7.70
N ARG A 64 6.59 3.01 7.19
CA ARG A 64 7.19 1.85 6.49
C ARG A 64 7.08 0.53 7.24
N ALA A 65 7.33 0.56 8.56
CA ALA A 65 7.26 -0.65 9.39
C ALA A 65 5.84 -1.21 9.45
N TYR A 66 4.83 -0.36 9.62
CA TYR A 66 3.45 -0.82 9.66
C TYR A 66 2.96 -1.27 8.27
N ILE A 67 3.36 -0.57 7.20
CA ILE A 67 3.05 -0.98 5.82
C ILE A 67 3.61 -2.38 5.56
N ALA A 68 4.87 -2.63 5.95
CA ALA A 68 5.49 -3.94 5.84
C ALA A 68 4.75 -5.01 6.65
N ASP A 69 4.41 -4.73 7.92
CA ASP A 69 3.64 -5.67 8.76
C ASP A 69 2.26 -5.99 8.15
N LEU A 70 1.59 -5.01 7.55
CA LEU A 70 0.29 -5.20 6.89
C LEU A 70 0.40 -6.04 5.61
N SER A 71 1.39 -5.75 4.76
CA SER A 71 1.63 -6.52 3.54
C SER A 71 2.08 -7.95 3.86
N GLU A 72 2.94 -8.16 4.87
CA GLU A 72 3.34 -9.50 5.35
C GLU A 72 2.10 -10.29 5.80
N GLN A 73 1.26 -9.69 6.64
CA GLN A 73 0.05 -10.37 7.12
C GLN A 73 -0.91 -10.70 5.97
N LEU A 74 -1.12 -9.79 5.01
CA LEU A 74 -1.98 -10.06 3.84
C LEU A 74 -1.43 -11.21 2.99
N HIS A 75 -0.12 -11.26 2.79
CA HIS A 75 0.54 -12.33 2.06
C HIS A 75 0.37 -13.68 2.76
N ASP A 76 0.59 -13.74 4.08
CA ASP A 76 0.41 -14.95 4.87
C ASP A 76 -1.02 -15.48 4.78
N GLU A 77 -2.03 -14.62 4.90
CA GLU A 77 -3.44 -14.99 4.79
C GLU A 77 -3.80 -15.49 3.37
N TYR A 78 -3.23 -14.86 2.33
CA TYR A 78 -3.40 -15.32 0.95
C TYR A 78 -2.84 -16.73 0.75
N GLU A 79 -1.58 -16.96 1.15
CA GLU A 79 -0.91 -18.25 0.95
C GLU A 79 -1.59 -19.37 1.75
N GLN A 80 -2.01 -19.08 2.99
CA GLN A 80 -2.78 -20.03 3.80
C GLN A 80 -4.09 -20.43 3.11
N TYR A 81 -4.84 -19.46 2.58
CA TYR A 81 -6.10 -19.74 1.91
C TYR A 81 -5.89 -20.46 0.57
N LYS A 82 -4.89 -20.06 -0.21
CA LYS A 82 -4.50 -20.74 -1.45
C LYS A 82 -4.13 -22.20 -1.19
N GLN A 83 -3.34 -22.47 -0.16
CA GLN A 83 -2.98 -23.83 0.22
C GLN A 83 -4.22 -24.66 0.62
N LEU A 84 -5.16 -24.06 1.36
CA LEU A 84 -6.42 -24.72 1.72
C LEU A 84 -7.24 -25.11 0.48
N LEU A 85 -7.32 -24.25 -0.54
CA LEU A 85 -8.00 -24.56 -1.80
C LEU A 85 -7.34 -25.75 -2.51
N ILE A 86 -6.00 -25.76 -2.56
CA ILE A 86 -5.22 -26.84 -3.17
C ILE A 86 -5.47 -28.16 -2.43
N ASP A 87 -5.38 -28.17 -1.09
CA ASP A 87 -5.56 -29.35 -0.25
C ASP A 87 -6.97 -29.94 -0.37
N CYS A 88 -7.97 -29.08 -0.61
CA CYS A 88 -9.37 -29.48 -0.78
C CYS A 88 -9.75 -29.77 -2.26
N GLU A 89 -8.77 -29.79 -3.17
CA GLU A 89 -8.96 -29.94 -4.63
C GLU A 89 -10.02 -28.96 -5.18
N GLN A 90 -10.14 -27.78 -4.56
CA GLN A 90 -11.05 -26.75 -5.02
C GLN A 90 -10.42 -26.00 -6.20
N PRO A 91 -11.22 -25.57 -7.19
CA PRO A 91 -10.70 -24.66 -8.18
C PRO A 91 -10.15 -23.42 -7.47
N LEU A 92 -9.06 -22.84 -8.00
CA LEU A 92 -8.54 -21.52 -7.58
C LEU A 92 -9.48 -20.40 -8.08
N ASN A 93 -10.77 -20.60 -7.87
CA ASN A 93 -11.87 -19.89 -8.47
C ASN A 93 -11.91 -18.42 -8.03
N GLN A 94 -12.52 -17.63 -8.91
CA GLN A 94 -12.47 -16.19 -8.88
C GLN A 94 -13.51 -15.65 -7.92
N TRP A 95 -13.08 -15.02 -6.82
CA TRP A 95 -14.00 -14.14 -6.10
C TRP A 95 -14.33 -12.96 -6.99
N THR A 96 -15.61 -12.57 -6.98
CA THR A 96 -15.99 -11.27 -7.51
C THR A 96 -16.16 -10.34 -6.34
N VAL A 97 -15.33 -9.31 -6.29
CA VAL A 97 -15.36 -8.29 -5.24
C VAL A 97 -15.69 -6.94 -5.85
N TYR A 98 -16.28 -6.08 -5.03
CA TYR A 98 -16.87 -4.82 -5.44
C TYR A 98 -16.26 -3.67 -4.67
N HIS A 99 -16.01 -2.56 -5.35
CA HIS A 99 -15.51 -1.33 -4.74
C HIS A 99 -16.22 -0.12 -5.34
N GLY A 100 -16.89 0.65 -4.48
CA GLY A 100 -17.55 1.88 -4.84
C GLY A 100 -16.66 3.08 -4.58
N ARG A 101 -16.52 3.97 -5.57
CA ARG A 101 -15.71 5.19 -5.43
C ARG A 101 -16.30 6.37 -6.20
N ALA A 102 -16.06 7.56 -5.67
CA ALA A 102 -16.24 8.81 -6.39
C ALA A 102 -15.02 9.13 -7.27
N MET A 103 -15.28 9.55 -8.50
CA MET A 103 -14.25 9.79 -9.50
C MET A 103 -14.66 10.96 -10.40
N SER A 104 -13.68 11.78 -10.79
CA SER A 104 -13.91 12.88 -11.72
C SER A 104 -14.19 12.37 -13.14
N GLN A 105 -14.86 13.19 -13.96
CA GLN A 105 -15.13 12.82 -15.35
C GLN A 105 -13.82 12.62 -16.14
N ASP A 106 -12.80 13.43 -15.88
CA ASP A 106 -11.50 13.31 -16.55
C ASP A 106 -10.81 11.98 -16.24
N GLU A 107 -10.84 11.53 -14.97
CA GLU A 107 -10.34 10.20 -14.58
C GLU A 107 -11.12 9.08 -15.28
N ILE A 108 -12.44 9.19 -15.37
CA ILE A 108 -13.30 8.20 -16.04
C ILE A 108 -12.99 8.14 -17.54
N ASP A 109 -12.88 9.29 -18.20
CA ASP A 109 -12.58 9.39 -19.63
C ASP A 109 -11.19 8.81 -19.94
N LEU A 110 -10.22 9.09 -19.08
CA LEU A 110 -8.89 8.47 -19.15
C LEU A 110 -9.00 6.95 -19.06
N LEU A 111 -9.71 6.40 -18.07
CA LEU A 111 -9.89 4.95 -17.93
C LEU A 111 -10.60 4.35 -19.15
N CYS A 112 -11.61 5.02 -19.70
CA CYS A 112 -12.33 4.57 -20.89
C CYS A 112 -11.41 4.39 -22.11
N SER A 113 -10.37 5.23 -22.25
CA SER A 113 -9.36 5.08 -23.31
C SER A 113 -8.34 3.95 -23.08
N ARG A 114 -8.37 3.30 -21.90
CA ARG A 114 -7.35 2.35 -21.44
C ARG A 114 -7.86 0.92 -21.30
N LYS A 115 -8.96 0.57 -21.97
CA LYS A 115 -9.41 -0.84 -22.05
C LYS A 115 -8.24 -1.75 -22.47
N GLY A 116 -8.11 -2.89 -21.80
CA GLY A 116 -7.03 -3.85 -22.00
C GLY A 116 -5.70 -3.47 -21.33
N HIS A 117 -5.53 -2.26 -20.80
CA HIS A 117 -4.29 -1.86 -20.11
C HIS A 117 -4.27 -2.35 -18.66
N LEU A 118 -3.08 -2.30 -18.06
CA LEU A 118 -2.88 -2.50 -16.63
C LEU A 118 -3.13 -1.21 -15.88
N ILE A 119 -3.70 -1.32 -14.68
CA ILE A 119 -3.85 -0.25 -13.71
C ILE A 119 -3.45 -0.76 -12.32
N SER A 120 -2.91 0.15 -11.52
CA SER A 120 -2.84 -0.02 -10.07
C SER A 120 -3.73 1.04 -9.43
N LEU A 121 -4.34 0.70 -8.31
CA LEU A 121 -5.13 1.63 -7.52
C LEU A 121 -4.25 2.06 -6.35
N ASN A 122 -3.85 3.34 -6.31
CA ASN A 122 -2.90 3.85 -5.33
C ASN A 122 -3.36 3.57 -3.89
N GLY A 123 -2.72 2.59 -3.27
CA GLY A 123 -2.93 2.22 -1.88
C GLY A 123 -3.48 0.81 -1.67
N PHE A 124 -3.67 0.45 -0.41
CA PHE A 124 -4.39 -0.77 -0.05
C PHE A 124 -5.87 -0.60 -0.41
N LEU A 125 -6.39 -1.49 -1.24
CA LEU A 125 -7.75 -1.38 -1.75
C LEU A 125 -8.70 -2.26 -0.95
N SER A 126 -9.56 -1.63 -0.14
CA SER A 126 -10.65 -2.32 0.54
C SER A 126 -11.82 -2.55 -0.42
N THR A 127 -12.27 -3.80 -0.49
CA THR A 127 -13.38 -4.25 -1.34
C THR A 127 -14.30 -5.18 -0.54
N SER A 128 -15.48 -5.47 -1.06
CA SER A 128 -16.42 -6.39 -0.42
C SER A 128 -16.89 -7.46 -1.41
N GLN A 129 -17.07 -8.70 -0.95
CA GLN A 129 -17.81 -9.71 -1.71
C GLN A 129 -19.31 -9.41 -1.80
N LYS A 130 -19.84 -8.57 -0.90
CA LYS A 130 -21.23 -8.12 -0.89
C LYS A 130 -21.38 -6.87 -1.76
N ARG A 131 -22.02 -7.05 -2.90
CA ARG A 131 -22.30 -5.95 -3.82
C ARG A 131 -23.06 -4.79 -3.16
N GLU A 132 -24.02 -5.06 -2.27
CA GLU A 132 -24.77 -3.99 -1.61
C GLU A 132 -23.88 -3.07 -0.74
N VAL A 133 -22.82 -3.61 -0.13
CA VAL A 133 -21.88 -2.83 0.69
C VAL A 133 -21.14 -1.84 -0.20
N ALA A 134 -20.62 -2.30 -1.34
CA ALA A 134 -19.95 -1.42 -2.29
C ALA A 134 -20.91 -0.40 -2.92
N GLU A 135 -22.18 -0.76 -3.14
CA GLU A 135 -23.18 0.14 -3.73
C GLU A 135 -23.48 1.34 -2.83
N PHE A 136 -23.36 1.18 -1.51
CA PHE A 136 -23.46 2.28 -0.55
C PHE A 136 -22.36 3.35 -0.79
N TYR A 137 -21.16 2.93 -1.16
CA TYR A 137 -20.02 3.81 -1.43
C TYR A 137 -19.91 4.26 -2.90
N ALA A 138 -20.53 3.53 -3.83
CA ALA A 138 -20.47 3.79 -5.25
C ALA A 138 -21.38 4.96 -5.64
N LYS A 139 -20.84 6.19 -5.62
CA LYS A 139 -21.55 7.38 -6.11
C LYS A 139 -21.63 7.35 -7.65
N GLU A 140 -20.50 7.52 -8.32
CA GLU A 140 -20.41 7.57 -9.80
C GLU A 140 -19.84 6.29 -10.41
N VAL A 141 -18.93 5.59 -9.70
CA VAL A 141 -18.18 4.45 -10.24
C VAL A 141 -18.29 3.23 -9.32
N MET A 142 -18.49 2.07 -9.95
CA MET A 142 -18.41 0.75 -9.34
C MET A 142 -17.32 -0.06 -10.04
N PHE A 143 -16.32 -0.49 -9.30
CA PHE A 143 -15.36 -1.49 -9.74
C PHE A 143 -15.90 -2.88 -9.43
N ILE A 144 -15.79 -3.77 -10.42
CA ILE A 144 -16.13 -5.19 -10.32
C ILE A 144 -14.85 -5.96 -10.64
N ILE A 145 -14.24 -6.56 -9.62
CA ILE A 145 -12.92 -7.15 -9.72
C ILE A 145 -13.05 -8.66 -9.61
N GLN A 146 -12.61 -9.36 -10.65
CA GLN A 146 -12.44 -10.81 -10.63
C GLN A 146 -11.05 -11.11 -10.07
N THR A 147 -10.98 -11.87 -8.98
CA THR A 147 -9.70 -12.30 -8.41
C THR A 147 -9.29 -13.66 -8.97
N THR A 148 -8.04 -14.05 -8.81
CA THR A 148 -7.58 -15.43 -9.00
C THR A 148 -6.51 -15.73 -7.96
N PHE A 149 -6.49 -16.96 -7.46
CA PHE A 149 -5.41 -17.45 -6.59
C PHE A 149 -4.25 -18.07 -7.38
N ASP A 150 -4.38 -18.12 -8.70
CA ASP A 150 -3.32 -18.52 -9.64
C ASP A 150 -2.40 -17.34 -9.97
N LEU A 151 -1.98 -16.62 -8.93
CA LEU A 151 -0.95 -15.59 -9.00
C LEU A 151 0.33 -16.10 -8.34
N SER A 152 1.46 -15.69 -8.91
CA SER A 152 2.82 -15.89 -8.44
C SER A 152 3.07 -15.22 -7.11
N HIS A 153 2.44 -14.06 -6.85
CA HIS A 153 2.51 -13.37 -5.58
C HIS A 153 1.10 -13.08 -5.04
N GLY A 154 0.88 -13.39 -3.77
CA GLY A 154 -0.36 -13.03 -3.08
C GLY A 154 -0.53 -11.52 -2.99
N CYS A 155 -1.65 -11.01 -3.52
CA CYS A 155 -1.93 -9.58 -3.55
C CYS A 155 -3.24 -9.19 -2.86
N PHE A 156 -3.96 -10.14 -2.25
CA PHE A 156 -5.18 -9.85 -1.50
C PHE A 156 -5.48 -10.93 -0.46
N ALA A 157 -6.27 -10.59 0.56
CA ALA A 157 -6.78 -11.56 1.51
C ALA A 157 -8.24 -11.29 1.84
N HIS A 158 -8.98 -12.35 2.17
CA HIS A 158 -10.28 -12.22 2.83
C HIS A 158 -10.05 -11.89 4.30
N VAL A 159 -10.36 -10.65 4.68
CA VAL A 159 -9.96 -10.12 5.98
C VAL A 159 -11.12 -10.06 6.98
N ALA A 160 -12.35 -10.39 6.58
CA ALA A 160 -13.51 -10.35 7.47
C ALA A 160 -13.31 -11.08 8.82
N PRO A 161 -12.60 -12.23 8.92
CA PRO A 161 -12.36 -12.90 10.19
C PRO A 161 -11.46 -12.11 11.17
N MET A 162 -10.60 -11.22 10.63
CA MET A 162 -9.63 -10.42 11.38
C MET A 162 -9.97 -8.93 11.42
N SER A 163 -10.92 -8.50 10.58
CA SER A 163 -11.35 -7.12 10.42
C SER A 163 -12.14 -6.65 11.64
N TYR A 164 -12.05 -5.36 11.94
CA TYR A 164 -12.93 -4.74 12.92
C TYR A 164 -14.42 -4.83 12.51
N PHE A 165 -14.71 -4.85 11.21
CA PHE A 165 -16.06 -4.95 10.65
C PHE A 165 -16.26 -6.28 9.92
N SER A 166 -16.35 -7.38 10.68
CA SER A 166 -16.49 -8.73 10.11
C SER A 166 -17.75 -8.96 9.25
N GLN A 167 -18.75 -8.08 9.31
CA GLN A 167 -19.99 -8.22 8.55
C GLN A 167 -19.87 -7.74 7.09
N GLU A 168 -18.83 -6.98 6.75
CA GLU A 168 -18.68 -6.40 5.41
C GLU A 168 -18.16 -7.39 4.37
N ASP A 169 -17.74 -8.59 4.79
CA ASP A 169 -17.18 -9.62 3.90
C ASP A 169 -16.02 -9.05 3.07
N GLU A 170 -15.15 -8.33 3.79
CA GLU A 170 -14.10 -7.50 3.24
C GLU A 170 -12.98 -8.36 2.63
N VAL A 171 -12.57 -8.01 1.43
CA VAL A 171 -11.34 -8.48 0.78
C VAL A 171 -10.44 -7.27 0.60
N LEU A 172 -9.26 -7.33 1.20
CA LEU A 172 -8.27 -6.25 1.19
C LEU A 172 -7.13 -6.62 0.24
N PHE A 173 -6.86 -5.74 -0.72
CA PHE A 173 -5.74 -5.87 -1.63
C PHE A 173 -4.53 -5.10 -1.11
N ASP A 174 -3.34 -5.67 -1.33
CA ASP A 174 -2.05 -5.08 -1.01
C ASP A 174 -1.71 -3.92 -1.97
N LEU A 175 -0.78 -3.05 -1.56
CA LEU A 175 -0.34 -1.86 -2.29
C LEU A 175 0.15 -2.16 -3.71
N ALA A 176 0.83 -3.29 -3.89
CA ALA A 176 1.43 -3.68 -5.17
C ALA A 176 0.42 -4.31 -6.16
N SER A 177 -0.87 -4.35 -5.80
CA SER A 177 -1.88 -5.01 -6.63
C SER A 177 -2.05 -4.32 -7.98
N VAL A 178 -1.98 -5.12 -9.04
CA VAL A 178 -2.18 -4.70 -10.42
C VAL A 178 -3.38 -5.43 -11.02
N PHE A 179 -4.15 -4.69 -11.81
CA PHE A 179 -5.37 -5.17 -12.43
C PHE A 179 -5.36 -4.88 -13.93
N ARG A 180 -5.94 -5.78 -14.72
CA ARG A 180 -6.20 -5.54 -16.14
C ARG A 180 -7.63 -5.04 -16.32
N ILE A 181 -7.79 -3.93 -17.05
CA ILE A 181 -9.11 -3.42 -17.42
C ILE A 181 -9.71 -4.31 -18.50
N LEU A 182 -10.74 -5.07 -18.16
CA LEU A 182 -11.46 -5.92 -19.10
C LEU A 182 -12.49 -5.14 -19.91
N ASP A 183 -13.27 -4.30 -19.24
CA ASP A 183 -14.33 -3.53 -19.88
C ASP A 183 -14.77 -2.34 -19.00
N ILE A 184 -15.36 -1.34 -19.64
CA ILE A 184 -15.94 -0.18 -18.95
C ILE A 184 -17.30 0.12 -19.58
N LYS A 185 -18.35 0.20 -18.75
CA LYS A 185 -19.73 0.37 -19.20
C LYS A 185 -20.44 1.46 -18.41
N TYR A 186 -21.16 2.33 -19.10
CA TYR A 186 -22.10 3.24 -18.46
C TYR A 186 -23.50 2.63 -18.40
N ASP A 187 -24.10 2.58 -17.23
CA ASP A 187 -25.49 2.20 -17.06
C ASP A 187 -26.38 3.43 -16.91
N ARG A 188 -27.26 3.62 -17.89
CA ARG A 188 -28.19 4.75 -17.93
C ARG A 188 -29.28 4.68 -16.85
N LYS A 189 -29.57 3.51 -16.29
CA LYS A 189 -30.61 3.34 -15.25
C LYS A 189 -30.10 3.79 -13.89
N THR A 190 -28.88 3.39 -13.56
CA THR A 190 -28.24 3.73 -12.28
C THR A 190 -27.43 5.02 -12.35
N HIS A 191 -27.18 5.54 -13.56
CA HIS A 191 -26.29 6.67 -13.84
C HIS A 191 -24.86 6.45 -13.34
N LYS A 192 -24.38 5.20 -13.38
CA LYS A 192 -23.04 4.80 -12.89
C LYS A 192 -22.19 4.17 -13.97
N TRP A 193 -20.88 4.31 -13.81
CA TRP A 193 -19.90 3.56 -14.58
C TRP A 193 -19.53 2.27 -13.86
N TYR A 194 -19.51 1.17 -14.59
CA TYR A 194 -19.06 -0.14 -14.16
C TYR A 194 -17.74 -0.47 -14.83
N ILE A 195 -16.70 -0.61 -14.02
CA ILE A 195 -15.34 -0.91 -14.46
C ILE A 195 -15.03 -2.35 -14.09
N TYR A 196 -14.85 -3.19 -15.09
CA TYR A 196 -14.59 -4.61 -14.93
C TYR A 196 -13.07 -4.85 -14.96
N LEU A 197 -12.55 -5.42 -13.89
CA LEU A 197 -11.13 -5.67 -13.68
C LEU A 197 -10.89 -7.16 -13.42
N VAL A 198 -9.66 -7.60 -13.69
CA VAL A 198 -9.14 -8.89 -13.22
C VAL A 198 -7.76 -8.71 -12.61
N THR A 199 -7.49 -9.41 -11.50
CA THR A 199 -6.14 -9.45 -10.91
C THR A 199 -5.14 -10.12 -11.86
N THR A 200 -3.90 -9.66 -11.86
CA THR A 200 -2.87 -10.18 -12.77
C THR A 200 -1.45 -9.92 -12.25
N ASP A 201 -0.52 -10.81 -12.62
CA ASP A 201 0.91 -10.66 -12.39
C ASP A 201 1.65 -9.97 -13.54
N ASP A 202 0.94 -9.49 -14.56
CA ASP A 202 1.58 -8.86 -15.71
C ASP A 202 2.40 -7.61 -15.33
N GLY A 203 2.11 -7.01 -14.15
CA GLY A 203 2.89 -5.93 -13.56
C GLY A 203 4.13 -6.39 -12.78
N THR A 204 4.18 -7.64 -12.35
CA THR A 204 5.22 -8.18 -11.46
C THR A 204 6.60 -8.11 -12.10
N ASN A 205 6.73 -8.40 -13.39
CA ASN A 205 8.02 -8.37 -14.09
C ASN A 205 8.70 -7.00 -14.06
N VAL A 206 7.92 -5.91 -14.08
CA VAL A 206 8.47 -4.54 -14.05
C VAL A 206 9.00 -4.21 -12.65
N VAL A 207 8.28 -4.65 -11.62
CA VAL A 207 8.65 -4.40 -10.23
C VAL A 207 9.79 -5.32 -9.78
N GLN A 208 9.78 -6.59 -10.20
CA GLN A 208 10.78 -7.58 -9.79
C GLN A 208 12.18 -7.19 -10.24
N ALA A 209 12.36 -6.72 -11.49
CA ALA A 209 13.66 -6.27 -11.96
C ALA A 209 14.21 -5.09 -11.13
N TYR A 210 13.33 -4.22 -10.64
CA TYR A 210 13.72 -3.14 -9.74
C TYR A 210 14.07 -3.67 -8.34
N ILE A 211 13.24 -4.57 -7.78
CA ILE A 211 13.51 -5.23 -6.49
C ILE A 211 14.86 -5.94 -6.53
N ASP A 212 15.12 -6.76 -7.54
CA ASP A 212 16.40 -7.48 -7.69
C ASP A 212 17.59 -6.52 -7.68
N SER A 213 17.45 -5.35 -8.34
CA SER A 213 18.49 -4.32 -8.37
C SER A 213 18.69 -3.63 -7.01
N VAL A 214 17.63 -3.52 -6.20
CA VAL A 214 17.65 -2.96 -4.85
C VAL A 214 18.19 -4.00 -3.86
N ASP A 215 17.87 -5.28 -4.00
CA ASP A 215 18.34 -6.35 -3.12
C ASP A 215 19.85 -6.56 -3.23
N ILE A 216 20.39 -6.47 -4.45
CA ILE A 216 21.85 -6.46 -4.66
C ILE A 216 22.49 -5.31 -3.88
N GLU A 217 21.91 -4.11 -3.96
CA GLU A 217 22.42 -2.95 -3.23
C GLU A 217 22.24 -3.08 -1.70
N ALA A 218 21.11 -3.62 -1.24
CA ALA A 218 20.83 -3.86 0.18
C ALA A 218 21.78 -4.87 0.80
N SER A 219 22.36 -5.77 0.01
CA SER A 219 23.44 -6.65 0.49
C SER A 219 24.75 -5.90 0.76
N GLU A 220 24.93 -4.71 0.16
CA GLU A 220 26.12 -3.87 0.23
C GLU A 220 25.97 -2.66 1.18
N THR A 221 24.73 -2.23 1.47
CA THR A 221 24.37 -1.03 2.25
C THR A 221 23.10 -1.21 3.10
N ASN A 222 22.78 -0.26 3.99
CA ASN A 222 21.56 -0.32 4.81
C ASN A 222 20.33 0.33 4.12
N ALA A 223 19.14 0.09 4.67
CA ALA A 223 17.86 0.58 4.12
C ALA A 223 17.76 2.11 4.01
N ASP A 224 18.49 2.85 4.84
CA ASP A 224 18.45 4.32 4.85
C ASP A 224 19.16 4.89 3.62
N PHE A 225 20.28 4.30 3.21
CA PHE A 225 20.99 4.71 2.00
C PHE A 225 20.21 4.37 0.72
N ILE A 226 19.53 3.22 0.69
CA ILE A 226 18.63 2.85 -0.41
C ILE A 226 17.52 3.89 -0.54
N PHE A 227 16.93 4.29 0.59
CA PHE A 227 15.87 5.29 0.60
C PHE A 227 16.34 6.66 0.09
N ALA A 228 17.51 7.12 0.53
CA ALA A 228 18.10 8.36 0.02
C ALA A 228 18.34 8.32 -1.50
N ARG A 229 18.81 7.18 -2.02
CA ARG A 229 18.99 6.99 -3.46
C ARG A 229 17.66 6.99 -4.21
N LEU A 230 16.64 6.33 -3.68
CA LEU A 230 15.29 6.32 -4.26
C LEU A 230 14.76 7.75 -4.38
N LEU A 231 14.81 8.54 -3.31
CA LEU A 231 14.43 9.97 -3.35
C LEU A 231 15.18 10.71 -4.46
N SER A 232 16.48 10.45 -4.61
CA SER A 232 17.30 11.07 -5.66
C SER A 232 16.91 10.64 -7.07
N GLN A 233 16.55 9.37 -7.27
CA GLN A 233 16.06 8.84 -8.56
C GLN A 233 14.70 9.42 -8.92
N MET A 234 13.89 9.77 -7.93
CA MET A 234 12.60 10.44 -8.10
C MET A 234 12.75 11.96 -8.34
N GLY A 235 13.97 12.50 -8.35
CA GLY A 235 14.23 13.93 -8.51
C GLY A 235 14.11 14.74 -7.22
N GLU A 236 13.86 14.08 -6.08
CA GLU A 236 13.69 14.69 -4.76
C GLU A 236 15.06 14.93 -4.08
N TYR A 237 15.98 15.60 -4.78
CA TYR A 237 17.38 15.76 -4.36
C TYR A 237 17.52 16.47 -3.01
N LYS A 238 16.74 17.53 -2.78
CA LYS A 238 16.76 18.27 -1.51
C LYS A 238 16.31 17.40 -0.35
N LEU A 239 15.25 16.61 -0.54
CA LEU A 239 14.75 15.67 0.45
C LEU A 239 15.79 14.58 0.76
N ALA A 240 16.43 14.03 -0.26
CA ALA A 240 17.50 13.05 -0.10
C ALA A 240 18.70 13.62 0.68
N HIS A 241 19.09 14.87 0.38
CA HIS A 241 20.19 15.56 1.08
C HIS A 241 19.85 15.85 2.54
N ASP A 242 18.66 16.41 2.82
CA ASP A 242 18.17 16.68 4.17
C ASP A 242 18.13 15.39 5.01
N TYR A 243 17.71 14.29 4.40
CA TYR A 243 17.62 12.98 5.02
C TYR A 243 19.02 12.42 5.38
N LEU A 244 19.96 12.38 4.43
CA LEU A 244 21.33 11.94 4.69
C LEU A 244 22.04 12.82 5.72
N SER A 245 21.74 14.12 5.76
CA SER A 245 22.29 15.04 6.74
C SER A 245 21.82 14.72 8.16
N LYS A 246 20.55 14.34 8.34
CA LYS A 246 20.03 13.84 9.62
C LYS A 246 20.67 12.51 10.00
N LEU A 247 20.81 11.59 9.04
CA LEU A 247 21.48 10.30 9.24
C LEU A 247 22.92 10.50 9.75
N SER A 248 23.66 11.43 9.13
CA SER A 248 25.03 11.79 9.52
C SER A 248 25.12 12.24 10.98
N GLN A 249 24.18 13.07 11.44
CA GLN A 249 24.13 13.54 12.83
C GLN A 249 23.88 12.40 13.82
N MET A 250 23.11 11.38 13.42
CA MET A 250 22.86 10.20 14.24
C MET A 250 24.10 9.29 14.30
N ILE A 251 24.70 8.97 13.15
CA ILE A 251 25.88 8.08 13.04
C ILE A 251 27.12 8.69 13.71
N SER A 252 27.29 10.01 13.67
CA SER A 252 28.44 10.69 14.30
C SER A 252 28.54 10.43 15.82
N ASN A 253 27.45 10.01 16.46
CA ASN A 253 27.43 9.67 17.88
C ASN A 253 27.81 8.20 18.16
N GLU A 254 27.86 7.33 17.14
CA GLU A 254 28.08 5.88 17.27
C GLU A 254 29.47 5.41 16.76
N HIS A 255 30.29 6.31 16.19
CA HIS A 255 31.65 6.04 15.71
C HIS A 255 31.78 4.95 14.63
N ASP A 256 30.79 4.74 13.76
CA ASP A 256 30.94 3.86 12.59
C ASP A 256 31.58 4.58 11.38
N SER A 257 32.84 4.22 11.09
CA SER A 257 33.62 4.78 9.98
C SER A 257 33.08 4.41 8.58
N ARG A 258 32.39 3.27 8.44
CA ARG A 258 31.87 2.80 7.15
C ARG A 258 30.63 3.60 6.76
N ASP A 259 29.68 3.75 7.69
CA ASP A 259 28.44 4.46 7.43
C ASP A 259 28.69 5.95 7.19
N THR A 260 29.67 6.54 7.89
CA THR A 260 30.12 7.91 7.62
C THR A 260 30.64 8.07 6.19
N ALA A 261 31.42 7.11 5.69
CA ALA A 261 31.91 7.14 4.31
C ALA A 261 30.78 6.98 3.29
N LEU A 262 29.79 6.12 3.57
CA LEU A 262 28.61 5.94 2.73
C LEU A 262 27.76 7.21 2.65
N VAL A 263 27.53 7.90 3.78
CA VAL A 263 26.83 9.20 3.79
C VAL A 263 27.48 10.18 2.81
N HIS A 264 28.80 10.36 2.90
CA HIS A 264 29.51 11.30 2.03
C HIS A 264 29.48 10.88 0.56
N TYR A 265 29.58 9.57 0.28
CA TYR A 265 29.45 9.03 -1.07
C TYR A 265 28.08 9.36 -1.68
N TYR A 266 26.99 9.06 -0.97
CA TYR A 266 25.64 9.33 -1.48
C TYR A 266 25.32 10.83 -1.57
N GLN A 267 25.82 11.66 -0.63
CA GLN A 267 25.74 13.12 -0.74
C GLN A 267 26.45 13.64 -2.00
N GLY A 268 27.63 13.10 -2.31
CA GLY A 268 28.36 13.44 -3.54
C GLY A 268 27.62 13.03 -4.81
N LEU A 269 27.01 11.83 -4.82
CA LEU A 269 26.17 11.38 -5.93
C LEU A 269 24.95 12.26 -6.18
N ILE A 270 24.31 12.75 -5.12
CA ILE A 270 23.16 13.65 -5.21
C ILE A 270 23.59 14.98 -5.83
N LEU A 271 24.65 15.59 -5.32
CA LEU A 271 25.17 16.87 -5.81
C LEU A 271 25.66 16.80 -7.27
N TYR A 272 26.14 15.65 -7.72
CA TYR A 272 26.52 15.45 -9.12
C TYR A 272 25.30 15.40 -10.07
N ARG A 273 24.12 15.04 -9.57
CA ARG A 273 22.89 14.86 -10.35
C ARG A 273 21.98 16.09 -10.36
N GLU A 274 22.23 17.06 -9.49
CA GLU A 274 21.55 18.38 -9.42
C GLU A 274 22.10 19.35 -10.49
#